data_AF-A0A1R3GBW9-F1
#
_entry.id   AF-A0A1R3GBW9-F1
#
_cell.length_a   1.000
_cell.length_b   1.000
_cell.length_c   1.000
_cell.angle_alpha   90.00
_cell.angle_beta   90.00
_cell.angle_gamma   90.00
#
_symmetry.space_group_name_H-M   'P 1'
#
loop_
_entity.id
_entity.type
_entity.pdbx_description
1 polymer ?
#
loop_
_entity_poly.entity_id
_entity_poly.type
_entity_poly.pdbx_seq_one_letter_code
_entity_poly.pdbx_strand_id
1 'polypeptide(L)'
;MAMAEMQKLTVKPYQFGPFDSSYYDTFAVIKPATISNEALQITPDSIGNFSLTNRSGRIFFNQTFKLWNDDGQDSKGTTKIPQVASFNSSFLINVFRVNNSVPGEDGT
;
A
#
# COMPACT_ATOMS: atom_id res chain seq x y z
N MET A 1 8.50 -40.66 11.21
CA MET A 1 9.06 -39.28 11.10
C MET A 1 8.75 -38.79 9.70
N ALA A 2 7.88 -37.78 9.56
CA ALA A 2 7.66 -37.12 8.27
C ALA A 2 8.64 -35.94 8.18
N MET A 3 9.47 -35.94 7.14
CA MET A 3 10.36 -34.84 6.82
C MET A 3 9.49 -33.68 6.32
N ALA A 4 9.56 -32.52 6.98
CA ALA A 4 8.95 -31.31 6.45
C ALA A 4 9.71 -30.91 5.18
N GLU A 5 9.05 -30.95 4.03
CA GLU A 5 9.57 -30.35 2.81
C GLU A 5 9.71 -28.84 3.03
N MET A 6 10.94 -28.34 2.93
CA MET A 6 11.22 -26.91 2.96
C MET A 6 10.76 -26.30 1.65
N GLN A 7 9.55 -25.75 1.64
CA GLN A 7 9.00 -25.06 0.49
C GLN A 7 9.90 -23.85 0.17
N LYS A 8 10.50 -23.82 -1.02
CA LYS A 8 11.36 -22.72 -1.47
C LYS A 8 10.56 -21.42 -1.48
N LEU A 9 10.79 -20.55 -0.49
CA LEU A 9 10.11 -19.26 -0.39
C LEU A 9 10.51 -18.38 -1.59
N THR A 10 9.52 -17.90 -2.34
CA THR A 10 9.75 -16.90 -3.40
C THR A 10 9.50 -15.52 -2.82
N VAL A 11 10.56 -14.74 -2.62
CA VAL A 11 10.47 -13.34 -2.17
C VAL A 11 10.46 -12.43 -3.40
N LYS A 12 9.51 -11.49 -3.46
CA LYS A 12 9.45 -10.46 -4.51
C LYS A 12 9.74 -9.08 -3.89
N PRO A 13 10.91 -8.50 -4.11
CA PRO A 13 11.23 -7.16 -3.61
C PRO A 13 10.65 -6.08 -4.54
N TYR A 14 10.21 -4.97 -3.95
CA TYR A 14 9.83 -3.76 -4.66
C TYR A 14 10.47 -2.56 -3.99
N GLN A 15 11.00 -1.64 -4.80
CA GLN A 15 11.55 -0.38 -4.35
C GLN A 15 11.11 0.71 -5.31
N PHE A 16 10.59 1.80 -4.76
CA PHE A 16 10.03 2.91 -5.52
C PHE A 16 10.61 4.22 -5.03
N GLY A 17 10.61 5.22 -5.90
CA GLY A 17 11.09 6.56 -5.61
C GLY A 17 12.44 6.88 -6.28
N PRO A 18 12.75 8.16 -6.55
CA PRO A 18 11.85 9.32 -6.46
C PRO A 18 10.65 9.17 -7.43
N PHE A 19 9.53 9.83 -7.12
CA PHE A 19 8.27 9.61 -7.84
C PHE A 19 8.02 10.68 -8.90
N ASP A 20 7.74 10.27 -10.13
CA ASP A 20 7.39 11.17 -11.24
C ASP A 20 6.13 10.68 -11.98
N SER A 21 5.76 11.37 -13.05
CA SER A 21 4.55 11.04 -13.82
C SER A 21 4.60 9.68 -14.53
N SER A 22 5.77 9.04 -14.69
CA SER A 22 5.83 7.68 -15.25
C SER A 22 5.19 6.64 -14.33
N TYR A 23 5.10 6.94 -13.03
CA TYR A 23 4.52 6.03 -12.04
C TYR A 23 2.99 5.91 -12.11
N TYR A 24 2.30 6.67 -12.96
CA TYR A 24 0.87 6.44 -13.22
C TYR A 24 0.59 5.09 -13.90
N ASP A 25 1.59 4.48 -14.55
CA ASP A 25 1.47 3.11 -15.06
C ASP A 25 1.73 2.05 -13.97
N THR A 26 2.45 2.43 -12.90
CA THR A 26 2.81 1.55 -11.76
C THR A 26 1.77 1.58 -10.65
N PHE A 27 1.11 2.72 -10.42
CA PHE A 27 0.17 2.93 -9.34
C PHE A 27 -1.22 3.28 -9.83
N ALA A 28 -2.24 2.69 -9.20
CA ALA A 28 -3.60 3.17 -9.30
C ALA A 28 -3.78 4.38 -8.36
N VAL A 29 -3.80 5.58 -8.93
CA VAL A 29 -3.93 6.86 -8.20
C VAL A 29 -5.40 7.30 -8.20
N ILE A 30 -6.02 7.32 -7.02
CA ILE A 30 -7.43 7.71 -6.83
C ILE A 30 -7.49 9.13 -6.28
N LYS A 31 -8.12 10.02 -7.05
CA LYS A 31 -8.29 11.45 -6.73
C LYS A 31 -8.87 11.66 -5.31
N PRO A 32 -8.47 12.73 -4.61
CA PRO A 32 -7.61 13.82 -5.06
C PRO A 32 -6.10 13.53 -4.92
N ALA A 33 -5.68 12.28 -4.72
CA ALA A 33 -4.26 11.95 -4.70
C ALA A 33 -3.58 12.25 -6.05
N THR A 34 -2.30 12.61 -6.00
CA THR A 34 -1.47 12.93 -7.18
C THR A 34 -0.04 12.44 -6.97
N ILE A 35 0.69 12.32 -8.09
CA ILE A 35 2.15 12.18 -8.08
C ILE A 35 2.74 13.52 -8.51
N SER A 36 3.46 14.17 -7.61
CA SER A 36 3.97 15.53 -7.78
C SER A 36 5.06 15.82 -6.77
N ASN A 37 5.98 16.73 -7.10
CA ASN A 37 7.09 17.14 -6.23
C ASN A 37 7.92 15.95 -5.72
N GLU A 38 8.22 15.00 -6.62
CA GLU A 38 9.00 13.79 -6.29
C GLU A 38 8.33 12.86 -5.26
N ALA A 39 7.04 13.07 -4.96
CA ALA A 39 6.31 12.40 -3.90
C ALA A 39 4.95 11.84 -4.35
N LEU A 40 4.49 10.84 -3.60
CA LEU A 40 3.09 10.39 -3.62
C LEU A 40 2.29 11.30 -2.67
N GLN A 41 1.51 12.23 -3.23
CA GLN A 41 0.69 13.15 -2.45
C GLN A 41 -0.73 12.58 -2.28
N ILE A 42 -1.04 12.05 -1.10
CA ILE A 42 -2.33 11.41 -0.81
C ILE A 42 -3.48 12.43 -0.74
N THR A 43 -3.23 13.56 -0.11
CA THR A 43 -4.11 14.73 -0.11
C THR A 43 -3.34 15.91 -0.69
N PRO A 44 -4.00 16.82 -1.44
CA PRO A 44 -3.34 18.01 -1.94
C PRO A 44 -2.69 18.80 -0.80
N ASP A 45 -1.44 19.16 -0.97
CA ASP A 45 -0.73 20.12 -0.12
C ASP A 45 -1.08 21.52 -0.64
N SER A 46 -1.76 22.36 0.14
CA SER A 46 -2.18 23.67 -0.36
C SER A 46 -1.45 24.83 0.29
N ILE A 47 -0.63 25.48 -0.53
CA ILE A 47 -0.63 26.94 -0.65
C ILE A 47 -1.50 27.24 -1.89
N GLY A 48 -2.82 27.38 -1.74
CA GLY A 48 -3.74 27.59 -2.88
C GLY A 48 -5.23 27.63 -2.52
N ASN A 49 -6.08 27.94 -3.50
CA ASN A 49 -7.52 28.21 -3.34
C ASN A 49 -8.39 26.94 -3.29
N PHE A 50 -7.92 25.88 -2.63
CA PHE A 50 -8.63 24.60 -2.53
C PHE A 50 -9.17 24.40 -1.11
N SER A 51 -10.43 23.95 -1.02
CA SER A 51 -10.94 23.42 0.25
C SER A 51 -10.19 22.12 0.58
N LEU A 52 -9.34 22.22 1.62
CA LEU A 52 -8.54 21.14 2.19
C LEU A 52 -9.32 20.24 3.13
N THR A 53 -10.52 20.65 3.54
CA THR A 53 -11.34 19.90 4.48
C THR A 53 -11.94 18.68 3.79
N ASN A 54 -12.03 17.57 4.53
CA ASN A 54 -12.75 16.35 4.17
C ASN A 54 -12.28 15.74 2.84
N ARG A 55 -10.96 15.72 2.63
CA ARG A 55 -10.31 15.08 1.48
C ARG A 55 -9.75 13.72 1.83
N SER A 56 -10.05 12.73 1.00
CA SER A 56 -9.47 11.39 1.08
C SER A 56 -9.02 10.97 -0.30
N GLY A 57 -7.70 10.77 -0.47
CA GLY A 57 -7.11 10.18 -1.65
C GLY A 57 -6.50 8.82 -1.32
N ARG A 58 -6.26 8.01 -2.36
CA ARG A 58 -5.69 6.67 -2.20
C ARG A 58 -4.72 6.39 -3.35
N ILE A 59 -3.62 5.71 -3.06
CA ILE A 59 -2.68 5.24 -4.07
C ILE A 59 -2.40 3.76 -3.78
N PHE A 60 -2.60 2.91 -4.78
CA PHE A 60 -2.35 1.47 -4.68
C PHE A 60 -1.27 1.07 -5.67
N PHE A 61 -0.34 0.20 -5.25
CA PHE A 61 0.52 -0.49 -6.21
C PHE A 61 -0.35 -1.36 -7.12
N ASN A 62 -0.23 -1.17 -8.43
CA ASN A 62 -1.08 -1.82 -9.44
C ASN A 62 -0.67 -3.28 -9.67
N GLN A 63 -0.55 -4.02 -8.58
CA GLN A 63 -0.24 -5.44 -8.54
C GLN A 63 -1.04 -6.09 -7.41
N THR A 64 -1.77 -7.16 -7.75
CA THR A 64 -2.49 -7.96 -6.76
C THR A 64 -1.54 -8.94 -6.06
N PHE A 65 -1.73 -9.09 -4.74
CA PHE A 65 -1.02 -10.06 -3.92
C PHE A 65 -2.00 -11.08 -3.34
N LYS A 66 -1.64 -12.37 -3.39
CA LYS A 66 -2.38 -13.43 -2.68
C LYS A 66 -1.84 -13.51 -1.25
N LEU A 67 -2.67 -13.19 -0.27
CA LEU A 67 -2.27 -13.12 1.14
C LEU A 67 -2.42 -14.45 1.89
N TRP A 68 -3.32 -15.32 1.44
CA TRP A 68 -3.49 -16.66 2.01
C TRP A 68 -4.01 -17.64 0.97
N ASN A 69 -3.84 -18.92 1.27
CA ASN A 69 -4.37 -20.03 0.50
C ASN A 69 -5.01 -21.05 1.42
N ASP A 70 -6.34 -21.18 1.31
CA ASP A 70 -7.15 -22.11 2.10
C ASP A 70 -7.34 -23.42 1.34
N ASP A 71 -6.32 -23.93 0.64
CA ASP A 71 -6.40 -25.19 -0.10
C ASP A 71 -6.71 -26.33 0.88
N GLY A 72 -7.99 -26.52 1.18
CA GLY A 72 -8.56 -27.67 1.84
C GLY A 72 -8.21 -28.91 1.05
N GLN A 73 -8.15 -30.03 1.78
CA GLN A 73 -7.73 -31.38 1.39
C GLN A 73 -7.04 -31.54 0.02
N ASP A 74 -5.82 -32.04 0.03
CA ASP A 74 -5.20 -32.51 -1.21
C ASP A 74 -6.06 -33.62 -1.88
N SER A 75 -5.75 -33.98 -3.13
CA SER A 75 -6.46 -35.02 -3.88
C SER A 75 -6.42 -36.41 -3.20
N LYS A 76 -5.74 -36.55 -2.06
CA LYS A 76 -5.64 -37.75 -1.22
C LYS A 76 -6.41 -37.62 0.10
N GLY A 77 -7.17 -36.55 0.30
CA GLY A 77 -8.00 -36.33 1.49
C GLY A 77 -7.23 -35.87 2.73
N THR A 78 -5.96 -35.46 2.59
CA THR A 78 -5.17 -34.94 3.73
C THR A 78 -5.30 -33.44 3.87
N THR A 79 -5.64 -32.97 5.08
CA THR A 79 -5.75 -31.55 5.42
C THR A 79 -4.41 -30.86 5.21
N LYS A 80 -4.33 -29.93 4.24
CA LYS A 80 -3.16 -29.05 4.13
C LYS A 80 -3.24 -27.97 5.19
N ILE A 81 -2.07 -27.58 5.70
CA ILE A 81 -1.96 -26.42 6.60
C ILE A 81 -2.22 -25.16 5.75
N PRO A 82 -3.11 -24.24 6.19
CA PRO A 82 -3.32 -22.97 5.51
C PRO A 82 -1.99 -22.24 5.30
N GLN A 83 -1.72 -21.81 4.07
CA GLN A 83 -0.52 -21.03 3.77
C GLN A 83 -0.85 -19.56 3.81
N VAL A 84 -0.11 -18.80 4.63
CA VAL A 84 -0.27 -17.34 4.76
C VAL A 84 1.00 -16.67 4.27
N ALA A 85 0.86 -15.56 3.55
CA ALA A 85 1.97 -14.75 3.08
C ALA A 85 2.51 -13.87 4.21
N SER A 86 3.83 -13.80 4.32
CA SER A 86 4.53 -12.83 5.15
C SER A 86 5.06 -11.72 4.27
N PHE A 87 4.89 -10.47 4.67
CA PHE A 87 5.43 -9.31 3.98
C PHE A 87 5.99 -8.28 4.97
N ASN A 88 6.91 -7.46 4.47
CA ASN A 88 7.43 -6.29 5.16
C ASN A 88 7.28 -5.10 4.20
N SER A 89 6.89 -3.95 4.72
CA SER A 89 6.83 -2.71 3.98
C SER A 89 7.36 -1.57 4.86
N SER A 90 8.26 -0.78 4.30
CA SER A 90 8.81 0.42 4.93
C SER A 90 8.57 1.62 4.01
N PHE A 91 8.22 2.76 4.58
CA PHE A 91 8.00 3.98 3.83
C PHE A 91 8.48 5.20 4.62
N LEU A 92 8.93 6.23 3.90
CA LEU A 92 9.18 7.55 4.44
C LEU A 92 7.95 8.41 4.19
N ILE A 93 7.38 9.00 5.24
CA ILE A 93 6.21 9.88 5.15
C ILE A 93 6.54 11.25 5.72
N ASN A 94 6.10 12.30 5.03
CA ASN A 94 6.07 13.66 5.55
C ASN A 94 4.61 14.09 5.76
N VAL A 95 4.27 14.49 6.98
CA VAL A 95 2.94 15.02 7.33
C VAL A 95 3.12 16.48 7.75
N PHE A 96 3.03 17.39 6.78
CA PHE A 96 3.16 18.82 7.02
C PHE A 96 1.82 19.42 7.49
N ARG A 97 1.88 20.39 8.41
CA ARG A 97 0.71 21.07 8.97
C ARG A 97 0.84 22.57 8.74
N VAL A 98 -0.19 23.17 8.16
CA VAL A 98 -0.30 24.63 8.10
C VAL A 98 -0.70 25.13 9.49
N ASN A 99 -0.02 26.16 9.99
CA ASN A 99 -0.34 26.85 11.26
C ASN A 99 -0.38 25.98 12.53
N ASN A 100 0.28 24.82 12.54
CA ASN A 100 0.35 23.92 13.71
C ASN A 100 -1.04 23.50 14.27
N SER A 101 -2.04 23.41 13.40
CA SER A 101 -3.42 23.06 13.77
C SER A 101 -3.54 21.63 14.31
N VAL A 102 -4.64 21.36 15.02
CA VAL A 102 -4.98 20.02 15.52
C VAL A 102 -5.12 19.05 14.33
N PRO A 103 -4.47 17.88 14.36
CA PRO A 103 -4.61 16.88 13.31
C PRO A 103 -6.02 16.29 13.31
N GLY A 104 -6.68 16.28 12.15
CA GLY A 104 -7.89 15.49 11.92
C GLY A 104 -9.19 16.07 12.47
N GLU A 105 -9.31 17.39 12.67
CA GLU A 105 -10.55 17.98 13.17
C GLU A 105 -11.59 18.16 12.05
N ASP A 106 -12.49 17.18 11.95
CA ASP A 106 -13.89 17.39 11.57
C ASP A 106 -14.55 18.17 12.72
N GLY A 107 -15.05 19.36 12.43
CA GLY A 107 -15.48 20.32 13.44
C GLY A 107 -16.69 19.89 14.27
N THR A 108 -16.68 20.37 15.51
CA THR A 108 -17.80 21.14 16.09
C THR A 108 -17.24 22.30 16.90
#